data_AF-A0A920N087-F1
#
_entry.id   AF-A0A920N087-F1
#
_cell.length_a   1.000
_cell.length_b   1.000
_cell.length_c   1.000
_cell.angle_alpha   90.00
_cell.angle_beta   90.00
_cell.angle_gamma   90.00
#
_symmetry.space_group_name_H-M   'P 1'
#
loop_
_entity.id
_entity.type
_entity.pdbx_description
1 polymer ?
#
loop_
_entity_poly.entity_id
_entity_poly.type
_entity_poly.pdbx_seq_one_letter_code
_entity_poly.pdbx_strand_id
1 'polypeptide(L)'
;MMKPKVPVSRAVFSIIAVLNCAAVAVAENRFSLVAPGEPLPGVVAGSHAMEQDAAVDLCRYLSRICGRKITVSDKAAAGRITIHVGRDRFVEQHVGEIHKLRADGYVIRCLERDGRLHLVLAGNVGRAAQWAVERFLTDHCGVRWLFPDRVHGEVVPSRKTITVDRRLSKTFEPDFVNRANCGMYFFSPPRKLLRLAPYGDGQYGNHALQYIFAAKQFREHPDWFANV
;
A
#
# COMPACT_ATOMS: atom_id res chain seq x y z
N MET A 1 9.38 -45.64 -84.30
CA MET A 1 8.61 -44.48 -84.82
C MET A 1 9.11 -43.21 -84.13
N MET A 2 9.18 -42.10 -84.87
CA MET A 2 9.86 -40.83 -84.56
C MET A 2 9.36 -40.02 -83.33
N LYS A 3 10.33 -39.31 -82.71
CA LYS A 3 10.40 -38.06 -81.88
C LYS A 3 9.14 -37.14 -81.77
N PRO A 4 9.00 -36.21 -80.76
CA PRO A 4 10.06 -35.34 -80.19
C PRO A 4 9.95 -34.86 -78.70
N LYS A 5 10.97 -34.06 -78.33
CA LYS A 5 11.28 -33.26 -77.10
C LYS A 5 10.15 -32.26 -76.72
N VAL A 6 10.02 -31.77 -75.47
CA VAL A 6 10.64 -30.56 -74.84
C VAL A 6 9.97 -30.33 -73.45
N PRO A 7 10.63 -29.70 -72.45
CA PRO A 7 10.32 -29.81 -71.02
C PRO A 7 9.42 -28.68 -70.50
N VAL A 8 8.80 -28.86 -69.33
CA VAL A 8 8.21 -27.74 -68.57
C VAL A 8 8.52 -27.90 -67.09
N SER A 9 9.42 -27.04 -66.62
CA SER A 9 9.60 -26.69 -65.22
C SER A 9 8.27 -26.28 -64.58
N ARG A 10 7.89 -26.88 -63.45
CA ARG A 10 6.92 -26.24 -62.56
C ARG A 10 7.61 -25.94 -61.24
N ALA A 11 7.74 -24.64 -61.04
CA ALA A 11 8.38 -23.99 -59.93
C ALA A 11 7.84 -24.49 -58.58
N VAL A 12 8.79 -24.65 -57.67
CA VAL A 12 8.61 -24.73 -56.23
C VAL A 12 7.81 -23.51 -55.77
N PHE A 13 6.66 -23.75 -55.14
CA PHE A 13 6.04 -22.80 -54.22
C PHE A 13 5.81 -23.51 -52.89
N SER A 14 6.89 -23.67 -52.14
CA SER A 14 6.80 -23.97 -50.71
C SER A 14 6.38 -22.69 -50.01
N ILE A 15 5.09 -22.57 -49.70
CA ILE A 15 4.56 -21.53 -48.81
C ILE A 15 5.04 -21.87 -47.39
N ILE A 16 6.15 -21.26 -46.97
CA ILE A 16 6.53 -21.21 -45.56
C ILE A 16 5.67 -20.11 -44.93
N ALA A 17 4.56 -20.51 -44.32
CA ALA A 17 3.80 -19.64 -43.42
C ALA A 17 4.62 -19.45 -42.14
N VAL A 18 5.44 -18.40 -42.10
CA VAL A 18 6.03 -17.92 -40.85
C VAL A 18 4.89 -17.32 -40.03
N LEU A 19 4.28 -18.12 -39.16
CA LEU A 19 3.48 -17.60 -38.05
C LEU A 19 4.42 -16.82 -37.14
N ASN A 20 4.58 -15.53 -37.41
CA ASN A 20 5.06 -14.56 -36.44
C ASN A 20 3.97 -14.43 -35.36
N CYS A 21 3.96 -15.36 -34.41
CA CYS A 21 3.38 -15.09 -33.10
C CYS A 21 4.25 -14.02 -32.45
N ALA A 22 3.96 -12.75 -32.75
CA ALA A 22 4.33 -11.66 -31.89
C ALA A 22 3.63 -11.92 -30.56
N ALA A 23 4.31 -12.63 -29.65
CA ALA A 23 4.01 -12.55 -28.25
C ALA A 23 4.14 -11.07 -27.91
N VAL A 24 3.01 -10.36 -27.89
CA VAL A 24 2.93 -9.08 -27.21
C VAL A 24 3.31 -9.41 -25.79
N ALA A 25 4.57 -9.16 -25.44
CA ALA A 25 5.01 -9.20 -24.07
C ALA A 25 4.09 -8.21 -23.35
N VAL A 26 3.11 -8.74 -22.63
CA VAL A 26 2.40 -7.96 -21.62
C VAL A 26 3.51 -7.56 -20.69
N ALA A 27 4.01 -6.34 -20.84
CA ALA A 27 5.02 -5.79 -19.96
C ALA A 27 4.51 -6.05 -18.55
N GLU A 28 5.24 -6.83 -17.76
CA GLU A 28 4.84 -7.10 -16.39
C GLU A 28 4.61 -5.75 -15.74
N ASN A 29 3.35 -5.43 -15.46
CA ASN A 29 2.95 -4.14 -14.89
C ASN A 29 3.32 -4.08 -13.41
N ARG A 30 4.34 -4.84 -13.00
CA ARG A 30 4.86 -4.96 -11.67
C ARG A 30 6.33 -4.54 -11.69
N PHE A 31 6.84 -4.20 -10.52
CA PHE A 31 8.25 -3.95 -10.32
C PHE A 31 8.69 -4.64 -9.03
N SER A 32 9.95 -5.05 -9.01
CA SER A 32 10.62 -5.53 -7.80
C SER A 32 10.87 -4.35 -6.87
N LEU A 33 10.13 -4.25 -5.78
CA LEU A 33 10.45 -3.33 -4.69
C LEU A 33 11.70 -3.78 -3.95
N VAL A 34 11.84 -5.10 -3.79
CA VAL A 34 13.04 -5.77 -3.28
C VAL A 34 13.22 -7.06 -4.07
N ALA A 35 14.44 -7.37 -4.50
CA ALA A 35 14.82 -8.65 -5.07
C ALA A 35 16.28 -9.00 -4.68
N PRO A 36 16.69 -10.28 -4.76
CA PRO A 36 18.09 -10.67 -4.67
C PRO A 36 18.95 -9.94 -5.71
N GLY A 37 20.14 -9.49 -5.33
CA GLY A 37 21.08 -8.82 -6.24
C GLY A 37 20.70 -7.38 -6.64
N GLU A 38 19.46 -6.94 -6.42
CA GLU A 38 19.03 -5.58 -6.71
C GLU A 38 19.32 -4.61 -5.54
N PRO A 39 19.55 -3.30 -5.83
CA PRO A 39 19.61 -2.26 -4.80
C PRO A 39 18.34 -2.23 -3.94
N LEU A 40 18.49 -1.97 -2.64
CA LEU A 40 17.34 -1.74 -1.76
C LEU A 40 16.66 -0.40 -2.10
N PRO A 41 15.34 -0.28 -1.86
CA PRO A 41 14.65 0.98 -2.05
C PRO A 41 15.14 2.00 -1.02
N GLY A 42 15.19 3.28 -1.43
CA GLY A 42 15.34 4.37 -0.47
C GLY A 42 14.02 4.58 0.27
N VAL A 43 14.07 4.86 1.57
CA VAL A 43 12.87 5.19 2.36
C VAL A 43 13.07 6.57 2.95
N VAL A 44 12.22 7.52 2.57
CA VAL A 44 12.24 8.91 3.06
C VAL A 44 10.97 9.14 3.88
N ALA A 45 11.11 9.88 4.97
CA ALA A 45 10.00 10.23 5.85
C ALA A 45 9.68 11.73 5.77
N GLY A 46 8.41 12.08 5.97
CA GLY A 46 8.00 13.44 6.29
C GLY A 46 8.55 13.91 7.65
N SER A 47 8.40 15.21 7.94
CA SER A 47 9.00 15.83 9.11
C SER A 47 8.23 15.57 10.41
N HIS A 48 6.98 15.12 10.34
CA HIS A 48 6.16 14.90 11.52
C HIS A 48 6.56 13.61 12.24
N ALA A 49 6.62 13.62 13.59
CA ALA A 49 7.11 12.48 14.38
C ALA A 49 6.38 11.16 14.09
N MET A 50 5.05 11.20 13.90
CA MET A 50 4.26 10.01 13.54
C MET A 50 4.61 9.44 12.15
N GLU A 51 5.03 10.28 11.20
CA GLU A 51 5.47 9.85 9.87
C GLU A 51 6.84 9.18 9.94
N GLN A 52 7.73 9.71 10.78
CA GLN A 52 9.04 9.11 11.07
C GLN A 52 8.87 7.74 11.74
N ASP A 53 8.00 7.65 12.76
CA ASP A 53 7.64 6.38 13.40
C ASP A 53 7.09 5.36 12.39
N ALA A 54 6.21 5.79 11.48
CA ALA A 54 5.66 4.94 10.43
C ALA A 54 6.74 4.47 9.43
N ALA A 55 7.68 5.33 9.05
CA ALA A 55 8.78 4.98 8.16
C ALA A 55 9.72 3.94 8.78
N VAL A 56 10.02 4.10 10.08
CA VAL A 56 10.80 3.13 10.86
C VAL A 56 10.07 1.79 10.93
N ASP A 57 8.74 1.80 11.14
CA ASP A 57 7.95 0.56 11.17
C ASP A 57 7.93 -0.13 9.80
N LEU A 58 7.75 0.62 8.71
CA LEU A 58 7.84 0.09 7.35
C LEU A 58 9.20 -0.60 7.12
N CYS A 59 10.30 0.08 7.44
CA CYS A 59 11.66 -0.46 7.29
C CYS A 59 11.84 -1.74 8.10
N ARG A 60 11.32 -1.78 9.33
CA ARG A 60 11.35 -2.95 10.21
C ARG A 60 10.64 -4.15 9.56
N TYR A 61 9.42 -3.97 9.05
CA TYR A 61 8.68 -5.07 8.42
C TYR A 61 9.30 -5.51 7.09
N LEU A 62 9.66 -4.58 6.21
CA LEU A 62 10.31 -4.94 4.95
C LEU A 62 11.61 -5.70 5.20
N SER A 63 12.40 -5.30 6.20
CA SER A 63 13.63 -6.01 6.59
C SER A 63 13.35 -7.43 7.08
N ARG A 64 12.33 -7.61 7.92
CA ARG A 64 11.91 -8.94 8.40
C ARG A 64 11.43 -9.82 7.25
N ILE A 65 10.74 -9.25 6.27
CA ILE A 65 10.21 -9.98 5.11
C ILE A 65 11.34 -10.46 4.20
N CYS A 66 12.23 -9.55 3.80
CA CYS A 66 13.25 -9.86 2.80
C CYS A 66 14.55 -10.42 3.39
N GLY A 67 14.75 -10.28 4.70
CA GLY A 67 15.98 -10.66 5.39
C GLY A 67 17.17 -9.74 5.09
N ARG A 68 16.94 -8.54 4.53
CA ARG A 68 17.96 -7.52 4.26
C ARG A 68 17.62 -6.27 5.06
N LYS A 69 18.61 -5.66 5.73
CA LYS A 69 18.41 -4.46 6.55
C LYS A 69 18.08 -3.26 5.66
N ILE A 70 16.88 -2.71 5.83
CA ILE A 70 16.41 -1.45 5.24
C ILE A 70 16.30 -0.43 6.37
N THR A 71 16.72 0.80 6.12
CA THR A 71 16.66 1.91 7.09
C THR A 71 16.09 3.15 6.44
N VAL A 72 15.48 4.02 7.24
CA VAL A 72 15.08 5.35 6.78
C VAL A 72 16.33 6.14 6.42
N SER A 73 16.27 6.89 5.32
CA SER A 73 17.29 7.83 4.87
C SER A 73 16.64 9.18 4.61
N ASP A 74 17.41 10.22 4.85
CA ASP A 74 17.14 11.61 4.49
C ASP A 74 17.28 11.87 2.97
N LYS A 75 17.81 10.90 2.20
CA LYS A 75 18.09 11.05 0.78
C LYS A 75 17.41 9.94 -0.02
N ALA A 76 16.87 10.30 -1.18
CA ALA A 76 16.48 9.32 -2.17
C ALA A 76 17.70 8.44 -2.52
N ALA A 77 17.56 7.12 -2.40
CA ALA A 77 18.68 6.21 -2.61
C ALA A 77 19.24 6.33 -4.04
N ALA A 78 20.46 5.83 -4.24
CA ALA A 78 21.02 5.56 -5.57
C ALA A 78 20.23 4.48 -6.34
N GLY A 79 19.28 3.80 -5.68
CA GLY A 79 18.37 2.84 -6.29
C GLY A 79 17.29 3.48 -7.16
N ARG A 80 16.67 2.68 -8.02
CA ARG A 80 15.60 3.12 -8.94
C ARG A 80 14.28 3.46 -8.24
N ILE A 81 14.12 3.10 -6.97
CA ILE A 81 12.86 3.18 -6.24
C ILE A 81 13.04 3.96 -4.94
N THR A 82 12.18 4.95 -4.73
CA THR A 82 12.07 5.68 -3.47
C THR A 82 10.68 5.46 -2.88
N ILE A 83 10.60 5.12 -1.59
CA ILE A 83 9.37 5.04 -0.83
C ILE A 83 9.27 6.29 0.03
N HIS A 84 8.20 7.06 -0.15
CA HIS A 84 7.89 8.27 0.59
C HIS A 84 6.84 7.94 1.64
N VAL A 85 7.17 8.11 2.92
CA VAL A 85 6.26 7.86 4.05
C VAL A 85 5.92 9.19 4.71
N GLY A 86 4.66 9.60 4.60
CA GLY A 86 4.22 10.93 5.02
C GLY A 86 4.53 12.04 4.02
N ARG A 87 4.34 13.28 4.45
CA ARG A 87 4.38 14.49 3.61
C ARG A 87 5.80 15.06 3.49
N ASP A 88 6.64 14.38 2.73
CA ASP A 88 7.94 14.93 2.35
C ASP A 88 7.83 15.91 1.16
N ARG A 89 8.95 16.54 0.78
CA ARG A 89 8.97 17.51 -0.33
C ARG A 89 8.47 16.93 -1.65
N PHE A 90 8.76 15.66 -1.94
CA PHE A 90 8.30 15.03 -3.19
C PHE A 90 6.78 14.88 -3.18
N VAL A 91 6.22 14.43 -2.06
CA VAL A 91 4.79 14.24 -1.89
C VAL A 91 4.03 15.56 -2.00
N GLU A 92 4.51 16.61 -1.32
CA GLU A 92 3.94 17.97 -1.41
C GLU A 92 3.90 18.50 -2.85
N GLN A 93 4.92 18.20 -3.65
CA GLN A 93 5.02 18.69 -5.02
C GLN A 93 4.15 17.89 -6.02
N HIS A 94 3.93 16.60 -5.79
CA HIS A 94 3.38 15.69 -6.81
C HIS A 94 2.03 15.06 -6.45
N VAL A 95 1.55 15.23 -5.22
CA VAL A 95 0.31 14.60 -4.73
C VAL A 95 -0.60 15.64 -4.06
N GLY A 96 -0.97 16.67 -4.82
CA GLY A 96 -1.70 17.83 -4.29
C GLY A 96 -3.09 17.52 -3.71
N GLU A 97 -3.70 16.38 -4.05
CA GLU A 97 -4.97 15.97 -3.44
C GLU A 97 -4.84 15.59 -1.96
N ILE A 98 -3.63 15.38 -1.44
CA ILE A 98 -3.41 15.00 -0.04
C ILE A 98 -4.07 15.99 0.92
N HIS A 99 -4.08 17.28 0.60
CA HIS A 99 -4.67 18.32 1.46
C HIS A 99 -6.20 18.29 1.48
N LYS A 100 -6.82 17.58 0.53
CA LYS A 100 -8.28 17.45 0.40
C LYS A 100 -8.82 16.19 1.08
N LEU A 101 -7.94 15.28 1.49
CA LEU A 101 -8.34 14.04 2.15
C LEU A 101 -9.02 14.35 3.48
N ARG A 102 -10.20 13.74 3.66
CA ARG A 102 -10.99 13.83 4.88
C ARG A 102 -10.30 13.11 6.03
N ALA A 103 -10.23 13.77 7.18
CA ALA A 103 -9.67 13.24 8.43
C ALA A 103 -8.26 12.65 8.21
N ASP A 104 -8.03 11.43 8.68
CA ASP A 104 -6.82 10.62 8.51
C ASP A 104 -6.87 9.71 7.28
N GLY A 105 -7.59 10.13 6.24
CA GLY A 105 -7.51 9.55 4.90
C GLY A 105 -6.09 9.58 4.34
N TYR A 106 -5.78 8.61 3.48
CA TYR A 106 -4.44 8.38 2.96
C TYR A 106 -4.43 7.86 1.51
N VAL A 107 -3.27 7.93 0.89
CA VAL A 107 -2.98 7.38 -0.44
C VAL A 107 -1.90 6.30 -0.36
N ILE A 108 -2.02 5.31 -1.25
CA ILE A 108 -0.98 4.35 -1.59
C ILE A 108 -0.81 4.39 -3.09
N ARG A 109 0.26 5.02 -3.57
CA ARG A 109 0.40 5.32 -5.01
C ARG A 109 1.81 5.14 -5.53
N CYS A 110 1.93 4.53 -6.70
CA CYS A 110 3.13 4.53 -7.51
C CYS A 110 3.11 5.69 -8.51
N LEU A 111 4.21 6.43 -8.60
CA LEU A 111 4.42 7.53 -9.54
C LEU A 111 5.76 7.35 -10.24
N GLU A 112 5.80 7.58 -11.55
CA GLU A 112 7.07 7.61 -12.30
C GLU A 112 7.43 9.06 -12.61
N ARG A 113 8.61 9.49 -12.15
CA ARG A 113 9.15 10.85 -12.31
C ARG A 113 10.65 10.76 -12.50
N ASP A 114 11.19 11.52 -13.45
CA ASP A 114 12.63 11.59 -13.72
C ASP A 114 13.30 10.22 -13.93
N GLY A 115 12.58 9.28 -14.57
CA GLY A 115 13.04 7.91 -14.80
C GLY A 115 13.15 7.04 -13.55
N ARG A 116 12.59 7.50 -12.42
CA ARG A 116 12.55 6.81 -11.13
C ARG A 116 11.11 6.49 -10.74
N LEU A 117 10.97 5.42 -9.97
CA LEU A 117 9.69 5.00 -9.44
C LEU A 117 9.56 5.41 -7.98
N HIS A 118 8.42 6.00 -7.64
CA HIS A 118 8.13 6.55 -6.33
C HIS A 118 6.90 5.84 -5.77
N LEU A 119 7.03 5.21 -4.60
CA LEU A 119 5.89 4.68 -3.85
C LEU A 119 5.54 5.67 -2.73
N VAL A 120 4.37 6.28 -2.81
CA VAL A 120 3.87 7.24 -1.83
C VAL A 120 2.91 6.55 -0.87
N LEU A 121 3.18 6.69 0.43
CA LEU A 121 2.39 6.22 1.55
C LEU A 121 2.14 7.41 2.49
N ALA A 122 1.11 8.21 2.20
CA ALA A 122 0.94 9.52 2.85
C ALA A 122 -0.53 9.91 2.98
N GLY A 123 -0.82 10.91 3.81
CA GLY A 123 -2.15 11.51 3.94
C GLY A 123 -2.03 12.91 4.56
N ASN A 124 -3.17 13.57 4.78
CA ASN A 124 -3.18 14.99 5.16
C ASN A 124 -2.54 15.25 6.54
N VAL A 125 -2.76 14.33 7.47
CA VAL A 125 -2.28 14.38 8.86
C VAL A 125 -1.22 13.32 9.11
N GLY A 126 -0.28 13.57 10.02
CA GLY A 126 0.89 12.70 10.21
C GLY A 126 0.55 11.23 10.56
N ARG A 127 -0.58 11.00 11.23
CA ARG A 127 -1.06 9.65 11.55
C ARG A 127 -1.56 8.84 10.35
N ALA A 128 -1.93 9.50 9.25
CA ALA A 128 -2.40 8.85 8.03
C ALA A 128 -1.28 8.04 7.35
N ALA A 129 -0.02 8.44 7.50
CA ALA A 129 1.13 7.69 7.01
C ALA A 129 1.24 6.29 7.65
N GLN A 130 0.92 6.18 8.94
CA GLN A 130 0.86 4.88 9.62
C GLN A 130 -0.16 3.94 8.96
N TRP A 131 -1.36 4.45 8.62
CA TRP A 131 -2.37 3.65 7.94
C TRP A 131 -1.99 3.23 6.54
N ALA A 132 -1.41 4.15 5.77
CA ALA A 132 -0.90 3.82 4.44
C ALA A 132 0.15 2.70 4.51
N VAL A 133 1.08 2.78 5.47
CA VAL A 133 2.11 1.76 5.72
C VAL A 133 1.48 0.43 6.12
N GLU A 134 0.61 0.41 7.12
CA GLU A 134 -0.01 -0.82 7.61
C GLU A 134 -0.87 -1.49 6.53
N ARG A 135 -1.63 -0.70 5.78
CA ARG A 135 -2.44 -1.20 4.66
C ARG A 135 -1.56 -1.72 3.52
N PHE A 136 -0.48 -1.02 3.17
CA PHE A 136 0.48 -1.50 2.18
C PHE A 136 1.12 -2.83 2.59
N LEU A 137 1.59 -2.92 3.84
CA LEU A 137 2.18 -4.14 4.40
C LEU A 137 1.17 -5.30 4.40
N THR A 138 -0.10 -5.04 4.67
CA THR A 138 -1.16 -6.05 4.66
C THR A 138 -1.47 -6.53 3.25
N ASP A 139 -1.81 -5.60 2.35
CA ASP A 139 -2.35 -5.89 1.03
C ASP A 139 -1.27 -6.34 0.04
N HIS A 140 -0.06 -5.79 0.15
CA HIS A 140 1.02 -6.01 -0.83
C HIS A 140 2.19 -6.80 -0.26
N CYS A 141 2.43 -6.72 1.05
CA CYS A 141 3.52 -7.47 1.69
C CYS A 141 3.08 -8.81 2.29
N GLY A 142 1.80 -8.97 2.64
CA GLY A 142 1.24 -10.18 3.25
C GLY A 142 1.35 -10.22 4.77
N VAL A 143 1.67 -9.11 5.42
CA VAL A 143 1.70 -9.02 6.89
C VAL A 143 0.29 -9.16 7.45
N ARG A 144 0.14 -9.84 8.59
CA ARG A 144 -1.11 -9.93 9.33
C ARG A 144 -0.87 -9.61 10.80
N TRP A 145 -1.74 -8.80 11.37
CA TRP A 145 -1.78 -8.51 12.80
C TRP A 145 -3.12 -9.01 13.34
N LEU A 146 -3.21 -10.30 13.67
CA LEU A 146 -4.37 -10.83 14.36
C LEU A 146 -4.30 -10.48 15.85
N PHE A 147 -3.08 -10.37 16.38
CA PHE A 147 -2.78 -10.05 17.77
C PHE A 147 -1.44 -9.31 17.91
N PRO A 148 -1.13 -8.77 19.11
CA PRO A 148 -0.06 -7.79 19.36
C PRO A 148 1.39 -8.17 19.00
N ASP A 149 1.70 -9.45 18.85
CA ASP A 149 3.05 -9.93 18.56
C ASP A 149 3.04 -11.35 17.99
N ARG A 150 4.22 -11.86 17.65
CA ARG A 150 4.40 -13.18 17.05
C ARG A 150 3.88 -14.33 17.92
N VAL A 151 3.92 -14.19 19.24
CA VAL A 151 3.43 -15.24 20.15
C VAL A 151 1.92 -15.32 20.05
N HIS A 152 1.26 -14.17 19.93
CA HIS A 152 -0.19 -14.10 20.01
C HIS A 152 -0.90 -14.06 18.66
N GLY A 153 -0.26 -13.65 17.55
CA GLY A 153 -0.90 -13.65 16.22
C GLY A 153 -0.40 -12.61 15.20
N GLU A 154 0.83 -12.11 15.34
CA GLU A 154 1.51 -11.40 14.27
C GLU A 154 2.14 -12.40 13.30
N VAL A 155 1.77 -12.31 12.03
CA VAL A 155 2.34 -13.10 10.94
C VAL A 155 3.09 -12.16 10.01
N VAL A 156 4.41 -12.38 9.87
CA VAL A 156 5.25 -11.69 8.89
C VAL A 156 5.81 -12.73 7.93
N PRO A 157 5.47 -12.67 6.63
CA PRO A 157 5.97 -13.64 5.67
C PRO A 157 7.47 -13.45 5.45
N SER A 158 8.19 -14.54 5.16
CA SER A 158 9.59 -14.50 4.76
C SER A 158 9.69 -14.79 3.26
N ARG A 159 10.18 -13.83 2.47
CA ARG A 159 10.37 -13.99 1.03
C ARG A 159 11.45 -13.05 0.50
N LYS A 160 12.25 -13.54 -0.45
CA LYS A 160 13.38 -12.78 -1.00
C LYS A 160 12.98 -11.66 -1.97
N THR A 161 11.77 -11.74 -2.53
CA THR A 161 11.27 -10.79 -3.52
C THR A 161 9.92 -10.21 -3.12
N ILE A 162 9.81 -8.88 -3.18
CA ILE A 162 8.56 -8.12 -3.00
C ILE A 162 8.27 -7.42 -4.31
N THR A 163 7.13 -7.72 -4.94
CA THR A 163 6.69 -7.07 -6.17
C THR A 163 5.43 -6.26 -5.94
N VAL A 164 5.36 -5.08 -6.56
CA VAL A 164 4.22 -4.15 -6.46
C VAL A 164 3.77 -3.76 -7.87
N ASP A 165 2.48 -3.49 -8.05
CA ASP A 165 1.93 -3.03 -9.33
C ASP A 165 2.39 -1.58 -9.61
N ARG A 166 2.91 -1.31 -10.80
CA ARG A 166 3.37 0.01 -11.25
C ARG A 166 2.25 1.04 -11.36
N ARG A 167 1.02 0.57 -11.58
CA ARG A 167 -0.22 1.37 -11.64
C ARG A 167 -0.95 1.41 -10.31
N LEU A 168 -0.35 0.94 -9.22
CA LEU A 168 -0.95 1.02 -7.89
C LEU A 168 -1.31 2.49 -7.60
N SER A 169 -2.60 2.76 -7.45
CA SER A 169 -3.11 4.08 -7.09
C SER A 169 -4.41 3.88 -6.32
N LYS A 170 -4.30 3.94 -5.00
CA LYS A 170 -5.44 3.83 -4.09
C LYS A 170 -5.50 5.07 -3.22
N THR A 171 -6.72 5.54 -3.01
CA THR A 171 -7.06 6.57 -2.02
C THR A 171 -8.08 5.96 -1.07
N PHE A 172 -7.92 6.21 0.22
CA PHE A 172 -8.86 5.81 1.25
C PHE A 172 -9.24 7.03 2.07
N GLU A 173 -10.54 7.23 2.24
CA GLU A 173 -11.09 8.21 3.16
C GLU A 173 -12.07 7.49 4.06
N PRO A 174 -11.99 7.68 5.39
CA PRO A 174 -12.93 7.03 6.28
C PRO A 174 -14.32 7.66 6.17
N ASP A 175 -15.38 6.87 6.39
CA ASP A 175 -16.77 7.37 6.42
C ASP A 175 -17.09 8.07 7.74
N PHE A 176 -16.64 7.51 8.87
CA PHE A 176 -16.84 8.06 10.21
C PHE A 176 -15.50 8.53 10.76
N VAL A 177 -15.37 9.77 11.25
CA VAL A 177 -14.10 10.26 11.83
C VAL A 177 -13.71 9.46 13.08
N ASN A 178 -14.70 9.01 13.83
CA ASN A 178 -14.51 8.30 15.09
C ASN A 178 -14.64 6.77 14.89
N ARG A 179 -13.56 6.04 15.14
CA ARG A 179 -13.42 4.59 14.81
C ARG A 179 -12.63 3.81 15.87
N ALA A 180 -12.40 4.40 17.04
CA ALA A 180 -11.69 3.78 18.14
C ALA A 180 -12.64 2.93 19.00
N ASN A 181 -12.24 1.70 19.33
CA ASN A 181 -12.98 0.87 20.28
C ASN A 181 -12.58 1.22 21.73
N CYS A 182 -13.57 1.53 22.57
CA CYS A 182 -13.36 1.78 23.99
C CYS A 182 -12.91 0.52 24.73
N GLY A 183 -11.93 0.65 25.64
CA GLY A 183 -11.52 -0.44 26.54
C GLY A 183 -10.35 -1.30 26.04
N MET A 184 -9.90 -1.12 24.80
CA MET A 184 -8.75 -1.87 24.27
C MET A 184 -7.38 -1.23 24.58
N TYR A 185 -7.35 -0.27 25.51
CA TYR A 185 -6.17 0.50 25.92
C TYR A 185 -5.15 -0.30 26.76
N PHE A 186 -5.52 -1.50 27.24
CA PHE A 186 -4.71 -2.26 28.20
C PHE A 186 -3.53 -3.04 27.59
N PHE A 187 -3.37 -3.06 26.27
CA PHE A 187 -2.24 -3.74 25.65
C PHE A 187 -1.08 -2.77 25.50
N SER A 188 -0.14 -2.78 26.46
CA SER A 188 1.09 -1.98 26.37
C SER A 188 2.19 -2.74 25.59
N PRO A 189 2.88 -2.09 24.63
CA PRO A 189 2.65 -0.73 24.18
C PRO A 189 1.29 -0.60 23.45
N PRO A 190 0.55 0.51 23.63
CA PRO A 190 -0.84 0.76 23.19
C PRO A 190 -1.10 0.69 21.68
N ARG A 191 -0.14 0.18 20.90
CA ARG A 191 -0.05 0.29 19.45
C ARG A 191 -0.57 -0.95 18.70
N LYS A 192 -1.11 -1.96 19.40
CA LYS A 192 -1.00 -3.34 18.88
C LYS A 192 -2.30 -4.05 18.51
N LEU A 193 -3.37 -3.88 19.29
CA LEU A 193 -4.73 -4.30 18.85
C LEU A 193 -5.40 -3.24 17.96
N LEU A 194 -4.80 -2.05 17.87
CA LEU A 194 -5.27 -0.93 17.05
C LEU A 194 -4.55 -0.84 15.69
N ARG A 195 -3.72 -1.82 15.31
CA ARG A 195 -3.19 -1.88 13.94
C ARG A 195 -4.37 -2.10 12.99
N LEU A 196 -4.48 -1.26 11.97
CA LEU A 196 -5.64 -1.11 11.08
C LEU A 196 -6.91 -0.55 11.75
N ALA A 197 -6.88 -0.21 13.04
CA ALA A 197 -7.98 0.47 13.74
C ALA A 197 -7.69 1.98 13.77
N PRO A 198 -8.45 2.77 13.02
CA PRO A 198 -8.23 4.20 12.97
C PRO A 198 -8.41 4.83 14.35
N TYR A 199 -7.43 5.62 14.81
CA TYR A 199 -7.68 6.53 15.92
C TYR A 199 -8.61 7.55 15.32
N GLY A 200 -9.85 7.47 15.70
CA GLY A 200 -10.72 8.59 15.50
C GLY A 200 -10.44 9.63 16.57
N ASP A 201 -10.55 10.90 16.21
CA ASP A 201 -10.51 12.01 17.17
C ASP A 201 -11.75 12.05 18.08
N GLY A 202 -12.56 10.98 18.06
CA GLY A 202 -13.58 10.68 19.05
C GLY A 202 -13.51 9.21 19.46
N GLN A 203 -14.16 8.87 20.56
CA GLN A 203 -14.36 7.49 21.03
C GLN A 203 -15.86 7.17 20.96
N TYR A 204 -16.34 6.49 19.92
CA TYR A 204 -17.71 5.98 19.88
C TYR A 204 -17.67 4.70 20.70
N GLY A 205 -18.18 4.79 21.93
CA GLY A 205 -18.02 3.77 22.97
C GLY A 205 -17.50 4.34 24.29
N ASN A 206 -17.04 5.59 24.33
CA ASN A 206 -16.79 6.20 25.63
C ASN A 206 -18.11 6.59 26.30
N HIS A 207 -18.01 6.96 27.57
CA HIS A 207 -19.14 7.44 28.35
C HIS A 207 -19.88 8.63 27.69
N ALA A 208 -19.36 9.27 26.63
CA ALA A 208 -20.07 10.33 25.92
C ALA A 208 -21.31 9.85 25.15
N LEU A 209 -21.42 8.57 24.77
CA LEU A 209 -22.63 8.02 24.17
C LEU A 209 -23.86 8.20 25.07
N GLN A 210 -23.69 8.17 26.38
CA GLN A 210 -24.79 8.37 27.34
C GLN A 210 -25.34 9.81 27.33
N TYR A 211 -24.57 10.77 26.80
CA TYR A 211 -25.00 12.16 26.62
C TYR A 211 -25.58 12.42 25.22
N ILE A 212 -25.13 11.68 24.20
CA ILE A 212 -25.69 11.76 22.83
C ILE A 212 -27.06 11.07 22.78
N PHE A 213 -27.24 9.98 23.53
CA PHE A 213 -28.47 9.21 23.64
C PHE A 213 -28.97 9.23 25.09
N ALA A 214 -29.39 10.40 25.58
CA ALA A 214 -29.81 10.52 26.96
C ALA A 214 -31.13 9.76 27.22
N ALA A 215 -31.25 9.11 28.38
CA ALA A 215 -32.48 8.40 28.78
C ALA A 215 -33.72 9.30 28.84
N LYS A 216 -33.54 10.63 28.96
CA LYS A 216 -34.63 11.60 28.81
C LYS A 216 -35.12 11.67 27.36
N GLN A 217 -34.21 11.78 26.39
CA GLN A 217 -34.55 11.85 24.97
C GLN A 217 -35.20 10.55 24.47
N PHE A 218 -34.77 9.39 24.95
CA PHE A 218 -35.44 8.12 24.64
C PHE A 218 -36.88 8.05 25.16
N ARG A 219 -37.13 8.60 26.36
CA ARG A 219 -38.49 8.66 26.92
C ARG A 219 -39.39 9.64 26.16
N GLU A 220 -38.83 10.76 25.69
CA GLU A 220 -39.58 11.82 24.99
C GLU A 220 -39.77 11.52 23.50
N HIS A 221 -38.82 10.82 22.86
CA HIS A 221 -38.77 10.56 21.43
C HIS A 221 -38.27 9.13 21.13
N PRO A 222 -39.02 8.07 21.51
CA PRO A 222 -38.58 6.69 21.31
C PRO A 222 -38.40 6.31 19.84
N ASP A 223 -39.07 7.01 18.92
CA ASP A 223 -39.01 6.83 17.46
C ASP A 223 -37.68 7.26 16.82
N TRP A 224 -36.88 8.09 17.51
CA TRP A 224 -35.53 8.47 17.04
C TRP A 224 -34.50 7.35 17.21
N PHE A 225 -34.87 6.28 17.91
CA PHE A 225 -34.01 5.18 18.28
C PHE A 225 -34.43 3.93 17.49
N ALA A 226 -33.48 3.10 17.11
CA ALA A 226 -33.77 1.86 16.41
C ALA A 226 -34.61 0.94 17.32
N ASN A 227 -35.82 0.59 16.88
CA ASN A 227 -36.63 -0.43 17.55
C ASN A 227 -35.93 -1.79 17.37
N VAL A 228 -35.69 -2.48 18.49
CA VAL A 228 -35.12 -3.84 18.54
C VAL A 228 -36.23 -4.88 18.44
#